data_AF-A0A497CE24-F1
#
_entry.id   AF-A0A497CE24-F1
#
_cell.length_a   1.000
_cell.length_b   1.000
_cell.length_c   1.000
_cell.angle_alpha   90.00
_cell.angle_beta   90.00
_cell.angle_gamma   90.00
#
_symmetry.space_group_name_H-M   'P 1'
#
loop_
_entity.id
_entity.type
_entity.pdbx_description
1 polymer ?
#
loop_
_entity_poly.entity_id
_entity_poly.type
_entity_poly.pdbx_seq_one_letter_code
_entity_poly.pdbx_strand_id
1 'polypeptide(L)' 'MKSKITPQQQKLAQSLLYLLERISADSHWAHRASGVRASLAKALDDQTVPAERIGELIGMGFDILEKAAREIPED' A
#
# COMPACT_ATOMS: atom_id res chain seq x y z
N MET A 1 -23.73 -6.76 -2.41
CA MET A 1 -22.94 -6.93 -3.65
C MET A 1 -21.52 -6.51 -3.30
N LYS A 2 -20.51 -7.37 -3.41
CA LYS A 2 -19.11 -6.92 -3.23
C LYS A 2 -18.77 -6.03 -4.42
N SER A 3 -18.38 -4.79 -4.18
CA SER A 3 -18.07 -3.86 -5.26
C SER A 3 -16.78 -4.29 -5.94
N LYS A 4 -16.73 -4.19 -7.28
CA LYS A 4 -15.48 -4.38 -8.03
C LYS A 4 -14.52 -3.23 -7.76
N ILE A 5 -13.23 -3.51 -7.82
CA ILE A 5 -12.16 -2.51 -7.68
C ILE A 5 -12.38 -1.39 -8.70
N THR A 6 -12.31 -0.14 -8.25
CA THR A 6 -12.45 1.01 -9.13
C THR A 6 -11.13 1.33 -9.86
N PRO A 7 -11.17 1.97 -11.04
CA PRO A 7 -9.95 2.42 -11.72
C PRO A 7 -9.07 3.34 -10.85
N GLN A 8 -9.69 4.12 -9.97
CA GLN A 8 -8.96 4.98 -9.02
C GLN A 8 -8.21 4.15 -7.97
N GLN A 9 -8.87 3.15 -7.37
CA GLN A 9 -8.22 2.24 -6.43
C GLN A 9 -7.07 1.48 -7.10
N GLN A 10 -7.25 1.04 -8.34
CA GLN A 10 -6.20 0.37 -9.10
C GLN A 10 -4.97 1.27 -9.30
N LYS A 11 -5.16 2.53 -9.71
CA LYS A 11 -4.06 3.50 -9.85
C LYS A 11 -3.36 3.76 -8.53
N LEU A 12 -4.12 3.97 -7.44
CA LEU A 12 -3.55 4.21 -6.11
C LEU A 12 -2.74 3.01 -5.61
N ALA A 13 -3.26 1.80 -5.76
CA ALA A 13 -2.58 0.57 -5.40
C ALA A 13 -1.27 0.40 -6.19
N GLN A 14 -1.27 0.67 -7.50
CA GLN A 14 -0.06 0.64 -8.33
C GLN A 14 0.98 1.67 -7.88
N SER A 15 0.58 2.91 -7.56
CA SER A 15 1.48 3.92 -7.01
C SER A 15 2.07 3.49 -5.67
N LEU A 16 1.25 2.90 -4.79
CA LEU A 16 1.70 2.41 -3.49
C LEU A 16 2.70 1.25 -3.62
N LEU A 17 2.57 0.36 -4.62
CA LEU A 17 3.57 -0.68 -4.86
C LEU A 17 4.96 -0.10 -5.08
N TYR A 18 5.05 0.97 -5.87
CA TYR A 18 6.30 1.67 -6.16
C TYR A 18 6.83 2.43 -4.94
N LEU A 19 5.96 3.13 -4.20
CA LEU A 19 6.37 3.94 -3.06
C LEU A 19 6.81 3.08 -1.86
N LEU A 20 6.07 2.02 -1.55
CA LEU A 20 6.39 1.12 -0.44
C LEU A 20 7.69 0.34 -0.67
N GLU A 21 8.05 0.07 -1.93
CA GLU A 21 9.34 -0.54 -2.30
C GLU A 21 10.54 0.37 -2.00
N ARG A 22 10.32 1.69 -1.96
CA ARG A 22 11.37 2.69 -1.72
C ARG A 22 11.60 3.01 -0.24
N ILE A 23 10.81 2.44 0.66
CA ILE A 23 11.07 2.57 2.10
C ILE A 23 12.40 1.89 2.40
N SER A 24 13.29 2.62 3.09
CA SER A 24 14.61 2.11 3.47
C SER A 24 14.47 0.80 4.26
N ALA A 25 15.39 -0.14 4.03
CA ALA A 25 15.47 -1.37 4.81
C ALA A 25 15.69 -1.12 6.31
N ASP A 26 16.28 0.03 6.65
CA ASP A 26 16.53 0.45 8.03
C ASP A 26 15.33 1.16 8.68
N SER A 27 14.26 1.45 7.93
CA SER A 27 13.04 2.04 8.48
C SER A 27 12.35 1.06 9.42
N HIS A 28 11.80 1.56 10.53
CA HIS A 28 11.00 0.74 11.44
C HIS A 28 9.77 0.12 10.73
N TRP A 29 9.32 0.75 9.64
CA TRP A 29 8.14 0.36 8.87
C TRP A 29 8.44 -0.59 7.71
N ALA A 30 9.71 -0.91 7.42
CA ALA A 30 10.11 -1.70 6.26
C ALA A 30 9.41 -3.07 6.18
N HIS A 31 9.31 -3.78 7.30
CA HIS A 31 8.64 -5.09 7.34
C HIS A 31 7.14 -4.97 7.03
N ARG A 32 6.47 -3.96 7.60
CA ARG A 32 5.04 -3.71 7.35
C ARG A 32 4.80 -3.26 5.90
N ALA A 33 5.69 -2.42 5.37
CA ALA A 33 5.65 -1.97 3.98
C ALA A 33 5.71 -3.16 3.00
N SER A 34 6.64 -4.10 3.24
CA SER A 34 6.75 -5.34 2.45
C SER A 34 5.45 -6.18 2.48
N GLY A 35 4.86 -6.36 3.67
CA GLY A 35 3.61 -7.11 3.81
C GLY A 35 2.41 -6.46 3.08
N VAL A 36 2.27 -5.14 3.19
CA VAL A 36 1.20 -4.40 2.49
C VAL A 36 1.43 -4.40 0.98
N ARG A 37 2.68 -4.22 0.52
CA ARG A 37 3.06 -4.28 -0.89
C ARG A 37 2.71 -5.64 -1.50
N ALA A 38 3.09 -6.75 -0.85
CA ALA A 38 2.76 -8.09 -1.33
C ALA A 38 1.24 -8.32 -1.38
N SER A 39 0.50 -7.81 -0.39
CA SER A 39 -0.96 -7.92 -0.36
C SER A 39 -1.64 -7.10 -1.46
N LEU A 40 -1.14 -5.90 -1.75
CA LEU A 40 -1.62 -5.05 -2.85
C LEU A 40 -1.34 -5.70 -4.22
N ALA A 41 -0.14 -6.27 -4.42
CA ALA A 41 0.22 -6.94 -5.66
C ALA A 41 -0.73 -8.13 -5.93
N LYS A 42 -0.92 -8.98 -4.91
CA LYS A 42 -1.86 -10.10 -4.99
C LYS A 42 -3.30 -9.64 -5.28
N ALA A 43 -3.74 -8.54 -4.66
CA ALA A 43 -5.08 -8.02 -4.87
C ALA A 43 -5.29 -7.38 -6.25
N LEU A 44 -4.23 -6.89 -6.89
CA LEU A 44 -4.27 -6.39 -8.27
C LEU A 44 -4.31 -7.53 -9.30
N ASP A 45 -3.66 -8.66 -9.00
CA ASP A 45 -3.68 -9.85 -9.85
C ASP A 45 -5.00 -10.63 -9.71
N ASP A 46 -5.64 -10.60 -8.54
CA ASP A 46 -6.86 -11.33 -8.23
C ASP A 46 -8.11 -10.43 -8.25
N GLN A 47 -8.88 -10.52 -9.34
CA GLN A 47 -10.14 -9.78 -9.53
C GLN A 47 -11.28 -10.20 -8.58
N THR A 48 -11.08 -11.22 -7.74
CA THR A 48 -12.05 -11.66 -6.74
C THR A 48 -11.93 -10.91 -5.41
N VAL A 49 -10.85 -10.14 -5.23
CA VAL A 49 -10.65 -9.34 -4.02
C VAL A 49 -11.72 -8.22 -3.95
N PRO A 50 -12.45 -8.10 -2.82
CA PRO A 50 -13.45 -7.05 -2.66
C PRO A 50 -12.81 -5.65 -2.72
N ALA A 51 -13.50 -4.68 -3.34
CA ALA A 51 -13.02 -3.30 -3.40
C ALA A 51 -12.77 -2.70 -2.00
N GLU A 52 -13.56 -3.11 -1.00
CA GLU A 52 -13.40 -2.68 0.39
C GLU A 52 -12.04 -3.11 0.94
N ARG A 53 -11.62 -4.36 0.64
CA ARG A 53 -10.32 -4.89 1.08
C ARG A 53 -9.15 -4.15 0.42
N ILE A 54 -9.28 -3.78 -0.86
CA ILE A 54 -8.28 -2.94 -1.51
C ILE A 54 -8.24 -1.55 -0.88
N GLY A 55 -9.40 -0.97 -0.54
CA GLY A 55 -9.47 0.29 0.19
C GLY A 55 -8.70 0.26 1.51
N GLU A 56 -8.85 -0.80 2.30
CA GLU A 56 -8.10 -1.01 3.54
C GLU A 56 -6.58 -1.10 3.30
N LEU A 57 -6.15 -1.86 2.28
CA LEU A 57 -4.74 -1.98 1.92
C LEU A 57 -4.14 -0.65 1.46
N ILE A 58 -4.90 0.13 0.69
CA ILE A 58 -4.50 1.48 0.28
C ILE A 58 -4.33 2.38 1.50
N GLY A 59 -5.29 2.38 2.43
CA GLY A 59 -5.22 3.16 3.66
C GLY A 59 -3.99 2.80 4.51
N MET A 60 -3.73 1.50 4.69
CA MET A 60 -2.53 1.03 5.40
C MET A 60 -1.24 1.44 4.69
N GLY A 61 -1.20 1.40 3.36
CA GLY A 61 -0.05 1.83 2.58
C GLY A 61 0.27 3.32 2.79
N PHE A 62 -0.73 4.18 2.79
CA PHE A 62 -0.54 5.61 3.07
C PHE A 62 -0.09 5.88 4.51
N ASP A 63 -0.71 5.21 5.50
CA ASP A 63 -0.31 5.34 6.91
C ASP A 63 1.17 4.93 7.12
N ILE A 64 1.61 3.85 6.47
CA ILE A 64 3.01 3.42 6.49
C ILE A 64 3.93 4.48 5.86
N LEU A 65 3.57 5.04 4.71
CA LEU A 65 4.37 6.08 4.05
C LEU A 65 4.49 7.34 4.92
N GLU A 66 3.38 7.78 5.53
CA GLU A 66 3.37 8.93 6.43
C GLU A 66 4.30 8.70 7.62
N LYS A 67 4.22 7.52 8.25
CA LYS A 67 5.05 7.17 9.41
C LYS A 67 6.52 7.03 9.04
N ALA A 68 6.83 6.43 7.89
CA ALA A 68 8.20 6.33 7.39
C ALA A 68 8.77 7.71 7.05
N ALA A 69 7.97 8.62 6.49
CA ALA A 69 8.41 9.99 6.18
C ALA A 69 8.77 10.77 7.45
N ARG A 70 8.08 10.55 8.56
CA ARG A 70 8.38 11.18 9.87
C ARG A 70 9.66 10.68 10.53
N GLU A 71 10.28 9.59 10.04
CA GLU A 71 11.59 9.15 10.51
C GLU A 71 12.73 10.02 9.96
N ILE A 72 12.46 10.81 8.91
CA ILE A 72 13.42 11.71 8.30
C ILE A 72 13.46 12.98 9.16
N PRO A 73 14.62 13.35 9.74
CA PRO A 73 14.76 14.59 10.49
C PRO A 73 14.43 15.81 9.62
N GLU A 74 13.81 16.85 10.21
CA GLU A 74 13.77 18.16 9.58
C GLU A 74 15.17 18.79 9.72
N ASP A 75 15.86 18.99 8.59
CA ASP A 75 17.15 19.70 8.52
C ASP A 75 17.01 21.22 8.76
#